data_AF-A0A7J7Q9I5-F1
#
_entry.id   AF-A0A7J7Q9I5-F1
#
_cell.length_a   1.000
_cell.length_b   1.000
_cell.length_c   1.000
_cell.angle_alpha   90.00
_cell.angle_beta   90.00
_cell.angle_gamma   90.00
#
_symmetry.space_group_name_H-M   'P 1'
#
loop_
_entity.id
_entity.type
_entity.pdbx_description
1 polymer ?
#
loop_
_entity_poly.entity_id
_entity_poly.type
_entity_poly.pdbx_seq_one_letter_code
_entity_poly.pdbx_strand_id
1 'polypeptide(L)'
;MPALLICAVQIAGKRWKVDLNSRQEAGLLISAVNLPGGVQRRRNAEDELNMRSMFREGDLISAEVQGKNQDGGIQLHTRSIKFGKLSGGQLVVVQPKLVKKQRFHFTTLKGLDVDVIAGLNGLIWVSPHIPRGEDGAPLQQQQQTAAARGQQTQQQQQPSTAAAAAGGNPAAIASAAAAAGGPSKQQREAVVRVAGAILALAALMLQVYPDSIVAAYTASIEAGVAVADMSEHSFLGVLAQREVGRRRREAVEGWDG
;
A
#
# COMPACT_ATOMS: atom_id res chain seq x y z
N MET A 1 -0.83 -15.49 2.71
CA MET A 1 -2.03 -15.26 1.87
C MET A 1 -1.66 -14.23 0.81
N PRO A 2 -2.01 -14.40 -0.47
CA PRO A 2 -1.69 -13.41 -1.49
C PRO A 2 -2.59 -12.18 -1.33
N ALA A 3 -1.98 -11.05 -0.99
CA ALA A 3 -2.66 -9.77 -1.09
C ALA A 3 -2.78 -9.41 -2.57
N LEU A 4 -3.93 -8.89 -2.98
CA LEU A 4 -4.14 -8.30 -4.29
C LEU A 4 -4.35 -6.80 -4.13
N LEU A 5 -3.74 -6.05 -5.04
CA LEU A 5 -4.10 -4.67 -5.27
C LEU A 5 -5.16 -4.63 -6.35
N ILE A 6 -6.20 -3.82 -6.14
CA ILE A 6 -7.40 -3.78 -6.96
C ILE A 6 -7.76 -2.32 -7.23
N CYS A 7 -8.29 -2.03 -8.42
CA CYS A 7 -8.89 -0.73 -8.71
C CYS A 7 -10.41 -0.87 -8.72
N ALA A 8 -11.11 -0.03 -7.98
CA ALA A 8 -12.57 0.03 -8.02
C ALA A 8 -13.02 0.59 -9.37
N VAL A 9 -13.75 -0.21 -10.14
CA VAL A 9 -14.19 0.17 -11.49
C VAL A 9 -15.60 0.73 -11.45
N GLN A 10 -16.51 0.02 -10.80
CA GLN A 10 -17.94 0.35 -10.83
C GLN A 10 -18.69 -0.22 -9.63
N ILE A 11 -19.75 0.47 -9.19
CA ILE A 11 -20.73 -0.06 -8.24
C ILE A 11 -21.84 -0.76 -9.04
N ALA A 12 -22.11 -2.04 -8.73
CA ALA A 12 -23.13 -2.84 -9.40
C ALA A 12 -24.01 -3.57 -8.37
N GLY A 13 -25.19 -3.02 -8.06
CA GLY A 13 -26.07 -3.55 -7.04
C GLY A 13 -25.37 -3.59 -5.68
N LYS A 14 -25.30 -4.77 -5.04
CA LYS A 14 -24.72 -4.96 -3.69
C LYS A 14 -23.22 -5.27 -3.68
N ARG A 15 -22.52 -4.99 -4.79
CA ARG A 15 -21.09 -5.28 -4.96
C ARG A 15 -20.36 -4.18 -5.73
N TRP A 16 -19.08 -4.02 -5.44
CA TRP A 16 -18.15 -3.33 -6.33
C TRP A 16 -17.57 -4.32 -7.32
N LYS A 17 -17.60 -3.93 -8.59
CA LYS A 17 -16.77 -4.54 -9.63
C LYS A 17 -15.41 -3.88 -9.58
N VAL A 18 -14.37 -4.70 -9.56
CA VAL A 18 -13.00 -4.22 -9.43
C VAL A 18 -12.12 -4.84 -10.50
N ASP A 19 -11.20 -4.04 -11.01
CA ASP A 19 -10.19 -4.47 -11.96
C ASP A 19 -9.01 -5.08 -11.20
N LEU A 20 -8.64 -6.28 -11.64
CA LEU A 20 -7.52 -7.04 -11.13
C LEU A 20 -6.40 -7.17 -12.17
N ASN A 21 -6.47 -6.49 -13.32
CA ASN A 21 -5.58 -6.75 -14.46
C ASN A 21 -5.64 -8.23 -14.89
N SER A 22 -6.86 -8.76 -14.99
CA SER A 22 -7.18 -10.15 -15.31
C SER A 22 -8.22 -10.22 -16.42
N ARG A 23 -8.45 -11.41 -16.98
CA ARG A 23 -9.45 -11.64 -18.03
C ARG A 23 -10.89 -11.30 -17.60
N GLN A 24 -11.18 -11.40 -16.30
CA GLN A 24 -12.50 -11.09 -15.74
C GLN A 24 -12.37 -10.09 -14.59
N GLU A 25 -13.38 -9.23 -14.46
CA GLU A 25 -13.56 -8.38 -13.29
C GLU A 25 -13.85 -9.22 -12.05
N ALA A 26 -13.39 -8.77 -10.89
CA ALA A 26 -13.72 -9.39 -9.62
C ALA A 26 -14.88 -8.70 -8.91
N GLY A 27 -15.55 -9.45 -8.03
CA GLY A 27 -16.61 -8.94 -7.18
C GLY A 27 -16.13 -8.75 -5.76
N LEU A 28 -16.26 -7.53 -5.23
CA LEU A 28 -16.16 -7.23 -3.82
C LEU A 28 -17.57 -6.97 -3.28
N LEU A 29 -18.10 -7.90 -2.49
CA LEU A 29 -19.42 -7.74 -1.88
C LEU A 29 -19.35 -6.70 -0.75
N ILE A 30 -20.42 -5.93 -0.56
CA ILE A 30 -20.56 -5.04 0.61
C ILE A 30 -20.43 -5.80 1.94
N SER A 31 -20.90 -7.05 1.96
CA SER A 31 -20.79 -7.95 3.09
C SER A 31 -19.35 -8.34 3.45
N ALA A 32 -18.42 -8.22 2.50
CA ALA A 32 -17.03 -8.63 2.63
C ALA A 32 -16.09 -7.47 3.00
N VAL A 33 -16.63 -6.27 3.21
CA VAL A 33 -15.91 -5.06 3.62
C VAL A 33 -16.13 -4.78 5.10
N ASN A 34 -15.07 -4.33 5.78
CA ASN A 34 -15.19 -3.85 7.15
C ASN A 34 -15.90 -2.50 7.19
N LEU A 35 -17.00 -2.45 7.94
CA LEU A 35 -17.70 -1.21 8.21
C LEU A 35 -16.87 -0.37 9.21
N PRO A 36 -16.82 0.95 9.03
CA PRO A 36 -16.13 1.83 9.96
C PRO A 36 -16.72 1.72 11.37
N GLY A 37 -15.84 1.54 12.36
CA GLY A 37 -16.19 1.43 13.77
C GLY A 37 -15.95 0.07 14.41
N GLY A 38 -15.50 -0.96 13.67
CA GLY A 38 -15.09 -2.27 14.22
C GLY A 38 -16.21 -3.09 14.89
N VAL A 39 -17.41 -2.51 15.02
CA VAL A 39 -18.61 -3.16 15.51
C VAL A 39 -19.23 -3.94 14.37
N GLN A 40 -19.55 -5.21 14.62
CA GLN A 40 -20.34 -6.06 13.73
C GLN A 40 -21.79 -5.53 13.68
N ARG A 41 -22.03 -4.38 13.03
CA ARG A 41 -23.39 -3.87 12.84
C ARG A 41 -24.19 -4.87 12.00
N ARG A 42 -25.47 -5.07 12.37
CA ARG A 42 -26.43 -5.72 11.46
C ARG A 42 -26.44 -4.90 10.17
N ARG A 43 -26.18 -5.59 9.04
CA ARG A 43 -26.11 -4.98 7.71
C ARG A 43 -27.47 -4.39 7.38
N ASN A 44 -27.52 -3.09 7.15
CA ASN A 44 -28.78 -2.37 6.90
C ASN A 44 -28.84 -1.88 5.45
N ALA A 45 -30.04 -1.59 4.95
CA ALA A 45 -30.25 -1.03 3.61
C ALA A 45 -29.52 0.32 3.41
N GLU A 46 -29.23 1.04 4.49
CA GLU A 46 -28.43 2.27 4.49
C GLU A 46 -26.99 2.04 4.02
N ASP A 47 -26.41 0.86 4.26
CA ASP A 47 -25.06 0.53 3.80
C ASP A 47 -25.03 0.43 2.26
N GLU A 48 -26.10 -0.10 1.64
CA GLU A 48 -26.24 -0.19 0.18
C GLU A 48 -26.29 1.22 -0.45
N LEU A 49 -26.97 2.17 0.19
CA LEU A 49 -27.04 3.55 -0.25
C LEU A 49 -25.68 4.28 -0.08
N ASN A 50 -24.92 3.89 0.95
CA ASN A 50 -23.62 4.46 1.29
C ASN A 50 -22.43 3.77 0.60
N MET A 51 -22.64 2.86 -0.36
CA MET A 51 -21.54 2.20 -1.06
C MET A 51 -20.58 3.19 -1.73
N ARG A 52 -21.11 4.27 -2.30
CA ARG A 52 -20.31 5.34 -2.93
C ARG A 52 -19.55 6.22 -1.94
N SER A 53 -19.93 6.22 -0.65
CA SER A 53 -19.17 6.94 0.38
C SER A 53 -17.96 6.12 0.86
N MET A 54 -18.01 4.80 0.78
CA MET A 54 -16.89 3.90 1.12
C MET A 54 -15.85 3.84 0.01
N PHE A 55 -16.26 3.43 -1.20
CA PHE A 55 -15.39 3.31 -2.36
C PHE A 55 -16.07 3.91 -3.59
N ARG A 56 -15.33 4.79 -4.27
CA ARG A 56 -15.75 5.42 -5.52
C ARG A 56 -15.04 4.78 -6.70
N GLU A 57 -15.62 4.98 -7.88
CA GLU A 57 -15.00 4.61 -9.15
C GLU A 57 -13.63 5.29 -9.26
N GLY A 58 -12.60 4.52 -9.61
CA GLY A 58 -11.21 4.96 -9.66
C GLY A 58 -10.42 4.81 -8.35
N ASP A 59 -11.06 4.47 -7.23
CA ASP A 59 -10.34 4.27 -5.98
C ASP A 59 -9.45 3.01 -6.03
N LEU A 60 -8.21 3.14 -5.56
CA LEU A 60 -7.32 2.00 -5.36
C LEU A 60 -7.58 1.38 -3.99
N ILE A 61 -7.70 0.06 -3.97
CA ILE A 61 -8.04 -0.72 -2.78
C ILE A 61 -7.03 -1.87 -2.67
N SER A 62 -6.63 -2.19 -1.45
CA SER A 62 -5.95 -3.45 -1.16
C SER A 62 -6.97 -4.44 -0.63
N ALA A 63 -6.99 -5.66 -1.16
CA ALA A 63 -7.92 -6.72 -0.75
C ALA A 63 -7.28 -8.11 -0.86
N GLU A 64 -7.92 -9.11 -0.28
CA GLU A 64 -7.52 -10.52 -0.42
C GLU A 64 -8.53 -11.32 -1.22
N VAL A 65 -8.04 -12.37 -1.87
CA VAL A 65 -8.88 -13.36 -2.55
C VAL A 65 -9.51 -14.26 -1.50
N GLN A 66 -10.84 -14.16 -1.39
CA GLN A 66 -11.63 -15.08 -0.56
C GLN A 66 -11.73 -16.46 -1.20
N GLY A 67 -11.95 -16.47 -2.52
CA GLY A 67 -12.21 -17.69 -3.26
C GLY A 67 -12.39 -17.44 -4.74
N LYS A 68 -12.45 -18.54 -5.49
CA LYS A 68 -12.74 -18.56 -6.91
C LYS A 68 -14.06 -19.29 -7.12
N ASN A 69 -14.94 -18.71 -7.91
CA ASN A 69 -16.19 -19.35 -8.32
C ASN A 69 -15.89 -20.44 -9.34
N GLN A 70 -16.82 -21.38 -9.50
CA GLN A 70 -16.74 -22.42 -10.53
C GLN A 70 -16.66 -21.82 -11.95
N ASP A 71 -17.27 -20.65 -12.15
CA ASP A 71 -17.27 -19.91 -13.41
C ASP A 71 -15.96 -19.13 -13.66
N GLY A 72 -14.96 -19.27 -12.79
CA GLY A 72 -13.68 -18.55 -12.86
C GLY A 72 -13.70 -17.14 -12.29
N GLY A 73 -14.86 -16.64 -11.85
CA GLY A 73 -14.99 -15.34 -11.18
C GLY A 73 -14.26 -15.30 -9.84
N ILE A 74 -13.63 -14.17 -9.51
CA ILE A 74 -12.88 -14.00 -8.26
C ILE A 74 -13.74 -13.24 -7.23
N GLN A 75 -13.83 -13.80 -6.03
CA GLN A 75 -14.45 -13.13 -4.87
C GLN A 75 -13.38 -12.56 -3.95
N LEU A 76 -13.58 -11.32 -3.52
CA LEU A 76 -12.63 -10.57 -2.70
C LEU A 76 -13.22 -10.22 -1.34
N HIS A 77 -12.35 -10.02 -0.35
CA HIS A 77 -12.71 -9.49 0.96
C HIS A 77 -11.67 -8.52 1.52
N THR A 78 -12.11 -7.59 2.36
CA THR A 78 -11.28 -6.61 3.07
C THR A 78 -11.55 -6.65 4.57
N ARG A 79 -11.62 -7.86 5.14
CA ARG A 79 -11.92 -8.09 6.57
C ARG A 79 -10.77 -7.81 7.54
N SER A 80 -9.54 -7.65 7.05
CA SER A 80 -8.42 -7.22 7.89
C SER A 80 -8.23 -5.71 7.82
N ILE A 81 -7.82 -5.12 8.94
CA ILE A 81 -7.52 -3.67 9.08
C ILE A 81 -6.38 -3.25 8.13
N LYS A 82 -5.53 -4.19 7.71
CA LYS A 82 -4.45 -3.98 6.75
C LYS A 82 -4.95 -3.69 5.32
N PHE A 83 -6.20 -4.04 5.02
CA PHE A 83 -6.85 -3.88 3.73
C PHE A 83 -7.81 -2.69 3.73
N GLY A 84 -7.96 -2.04 2.58
CA GLY A 84 -8.77 -0.84 2.47
C GLY A 84 -8.30 0.09 1.36
N LYS A 85 -8.80 1.33 1.41
CA LYS A 85 -8.48 2.36 0.42
C LYS A 85 -7.01 2.78 0.53
N LEU A 86 -6.33 2.84 -0.61
CA LEU A 86 -4.95 3.31 -0.73
C LEU A 86 -4.95 4.76 -1.17
N SER A 87 -4.15 5.59 -0.51
CA SER A 87 -3.99 7.01 -0.84
C SER A 87 -2.59 7.49 -0.46
N GLY A 88 -2.16 8.62 -1.01
CA GLY A 88 -0.85 9.21 -0.69
C GLY A 88 0.37 8.46 -1.22
N GLY A 89 0.20 7.66 -2.28
CA GLY A 89 1.26 6.90 -2.93
C GLY A 89 1.11 6.86 -4.44
N GLN A 90 1.88 5.99 -5.08
CA GLN A 90 1.95 5.81 -6.51
C GLN A 90 1.71 4.34 -6.88
N LEU A 91 0.86 4.12 -7.89
CA LEU A 91 0.65 2.82 -8.49
C LEU A 91 1.66 2.62 -9.62
N VAL A 92 2.32 1.47 -9.62
CA VAL A 92 3.20 1.00 -10.69
C VAL A 92 2.62 -0.29 -11.26
N VAL A 93 2.50 -0.34 -12.58
CA VAL A 93 1.96 -1.51 -13.29
C VAL A 93 3.11 -2.21 -14.00
N VAL A 94 3.28 -3.50 -13.70
CA VAL A 94 4.27 -4.37 -14.32
C VAL A 94 3.61 -5.65 -14.83
N GLN A 95 4.33 -6.44 -15.63
CA GLN A 95 3.82 -7.74 -16.03
C GLN A 95 3.67 -8.67 -14.80
N PRO A 96 2.53 -9.36 -14.62
CA PRO A 96 2.30 -10.21 -13.45
C PRO A 96 3.37 -11.29 -13.24
N LYS A 97 3.97 -11.79 -14.32
CA LYS A 97 5.03 -12.81 -14.28
C LYS A 97 6.34 -12.35 -13.65
N LEU A 98 6.57 -11.04 -13.59
CA LEU A 98 7.79 -10.46 -13.03
C LEU A 98 7.70 -10.37 -11.49
N VAL A 99 6.50 -10.34 -10.93
CA VAL A 99 6.33 -10.26 -9.47
C VAL A 99 6.62 -11.62 -8.86
N LYS A 100 7.73 -11.73 -8.11
CA LYS A 100 8.08 -12.98 -7.41
C LYS A 100 7.11 -13.20 -6.27
N LYS A 101 6.56 -14.41 -6.16
CA LYS A 101 5.67 -14.79 -5.06
C LYS A 101 6.45 -14.76 -3.74
N GLN A 102 5.97 -13.96 -2.79
CA GLN A 102 6.55 -13.81 -1.45
C GLN A 102 5.61 -14.36 -0.36
N ARG A 103 6.16 -14.62 0.83
CA ARG A 103 5.35 -14.97 2.02
C ARG A 103 4.48 -13.78 2.45
N PHE A 104 5.04 -12.58 2.38
CA PHE A 104 4.39 -11.32 2.72
C PHE A 104 4.44 -10.38 1.50
N HIS A 105 3.31 -9.75 1.20
CA HIS A 105 3.17 -8.83 0.06
C HIS A 105 3.19 -7.36 0.50
N PHE A 106 2.95 -7.11 1.79
CA PHE A 106 3.22 -5.82 2.43
C PHE A 106 4.64 -5.86 2.93
N THR A 107 5.46 -4.93 2.46
CA THR A 107 6.86 -4.86 2.86
C THR A 107 7.27 -3.42 3.04
N THR A 108 7.74 -3.10 4.24
CA THR A 108 8.46 -1.85 4.48
C THR A 108 9.91 -2.06 4.07
N LEU A 109 10.38 -1.29 3.09
CA LEU A 109 11.77 -1.33 2.67
C LEU A 109 12.62 -0.63 3.73
N LYS A 110 13.25 -1.42 4.61
CA LYS A 110 14.06 -0.91 5.72
C LYS A 110 15.18 -0.01 5.19
N GLY A 111 15.35 1.16 5.80
CA GLY A 111 16.36 2.15 5.41
C GLY A 111 15.93 3.12 4.30
N LEU A 112 14.73 2.95 3.72
CA LEU A 112 14.19 3.85 2.71
C LEU A 112 12.95 4.63 3.15
N ASP A 113 12.33 4.25 4.28
CA ASP A 113 11.05 4.78 4.75
C ASP A 113 9.96 4.77 3.65
N VAL A 114 9.92 3.68 2.88
CA VAL A 114 8.92 3.42 1.83
C VAL A 114 8.23 2.09 2.09
N ASP A 115 6.90 2.11 2.05
CA ASP A 115 6.05 0.92 2.07
C ASP A 115 5.73 0.49 0.63
N VAL A 116 5.91 -0.80 0.36
CA VAL A 116 5.55 -1.43 -0.92
C VAL A 116 4.51 -2.50 -0.67
N ILE A 117 3.45 -2.47 -1.48
CA ILE A 117 2.45 -3.55 -1.57
C ILE A 117 2.57 -4.15 -2.95
N ALA A 118 3.11 -5.37 -3.05
CA ALA A 118 3.28 -6.05 -4.33
C ALA A 118 2.10 -7.00 -4.59
N GLY A 119 1.17 -6.61 -5.46
CA GLY A 119 0.10 -7.48 -5.93
C GLY A 119 0.62 -8.50 -6.95
N LEU A 120 0.23 -9.76 -6.80
CA LEU A 120 0.61 -10.82 -7.75
C LEU A 120 0.03 -10.63 -9.17
N ASN A 121 -0.89 -9.69 -9.32
CA ASN A 121 -1.48 -9.27 -10.58
C ASN A 121 -0.66 -8.18 -11.31
N GLY A 122 0.56 -7.89 -10.86
CA GLY A 122 1.42 -6.89 -11.49
C GLY A 122 1.07 -5.45 -11.10
N LEU A 123 0.07 -5.25 -10.25
CA LEU A 123 -0.20 -3.97 -9.63
C LEU A 123 0.66 -3.86 -8.37
N ILE A 124 1.52 -2.84 -8.31
CA ILE A 124 2.42 -2.59 -7.18
C ILE A 124 2.15 -1.17 -6.67
N TRP A 125 1.84 -1.05 -5.38
CA TRP A 125 1.63 0.24 -4.72
C TRP A 125 2.87 0.62 -3.94
N VAL A 126 3.34 1.85 -4.13
CA VAL A 126 4.50 2.42 -3.44
C VAL A 126 4.03 3.66 -2.70
N SER A 127 4.24 3.72 -1.39
CA SER A 127 3.86 4.88 -0.58
C SER A 127 4.93 5.22 0.44
N PRO A 128 4.98 6.47 0.94
CA PRO A 128 5.80 6.79 2.10
C PRO A 128 5.45 5.86 3.26
N HIS A 129 6.45 5.47 4.06
CA HIS A 129 6.22 4.67 5.25
C HIS A 129 5.40 5.48 6.26
N ILE A 130 4.26 4.92 6.66
CA ILE A 130 3.46 5.45 7.74
C ILE A 130 3.60 4.44 8.88
N PRO A 131 4.16 4.85 10.05
CA PRO A 131 4.26 3.98 11.21
C PRO A 131 2.89 3.38 11.53
N ARG A 132 2.77 2.06 11.40
CA ARG A 132 1.57 1.33 11.75
C ARG A 132 1.83 0.55 13.02
N GLY A 133 0.86 0.55 13.94
CA GLY A 133 0.91 -0.27 15.14
C GLY A 133 0.87 -1.76 14.79
N GLU A 134 1.05 -2.63 15.78
CA GLU A 134 1.04 -4.10 15.58
C GLU A 134 -0.26 -4.60 14.89
N ASP A 135 -1.36 -3.84 15.05
CA ASP A 135 -2.67 -4.11 14.46
C ASP A 135 -2.86 -3.57 13.02
N GLY A 136 -1.86 -2.89 12.44
CA GLY A 136 -1.93 -2.32 11.10
C GLY A 136 -2.68 -0.99 10.99
N ALA A 137 -3.18 -0.44 12.10
CA ALA A 137 -3.72 0.92 12.16
C ALA A 137 -2.57 1.95 12.16
N PRO A 138 -2.71 3.09 11.45
CA PRO A 138 -1.70 4.15 11.50
C PRO A 138 -1.60 4.68 12.93
N LEU A 139 -0.38 4.71 13.48
CA LEU A 139 -0.10 5.35 14.76
C LEU A 139 -0.23 6.85 14.56
N GLN A 140 -1.22 7.48 15.18
CA GLN A 140 -1.26 8.94 15.28
C GLN A 140 -0.04 9.39 16.07
N GLN A 141 0.91 10.07 15.42
CA GLN A 141 1.90 10.86 16.14
C GLN A 141 1.15 11.98 16.87
N GLN A 142 0.88 11.76 18.15
CA GLN A 142 0.53 12.83 19.08
C GLN A 142 1.74 13.76 19.14
N GLN A 143 1.69 14.85 18.37
CA GLN A 143 2.67 15.92 18.45
C GLN A 143 2.47 16.64 19.77
N GLN A 144 3.33 16.36 20.75
CA GLN A 144 3.44 17.15 21.98
C GLN A 144 3.94 18.55 21.61
N THR A 145 3.03 19.50 21.37
CA THR A 145 3.34 20.92 21.48
C THR A 145 3.00 21.37 22.91
N ALA A 146 3.94 21.24 23.82
CA ALA A 146 3.87 21.82 25.15
C ALA A 146 5.19 22.54 25.47
N ALA A 147 5.24 23.86 25.21
CA ALA A 147 6.00 24.84 25.99
C ALA A 147 5.85 26.26 25.40
N ALA A 148 4.67 26.89 25.54
CA ALA A 148 4.54 28.35 25.56
C ALA A 148 3.12 28.79 25.97
N ARG A 149 2.78 28.65 27.27
CA ARG A 149 1.91 29.63 27.97
C ARG A 149 1.91 29.37 29.47
N GLY A 150 2.26 30.40 30.23
CA GLY A 150 2.36 30.36 31.68
C GLY A 150 1.02 30.38 32.42
N GLN A 151 1.11 29.89 33.66
CA GLN A 151 0.54 30.37 34.92
C GLN A 151 -0.97 30.70 35.06
N GLN A 152 -1.54 30.03 36.09
CA GLN A 152 -2.72 30.34 36.92
C GLN A 152 -4.11 29.99 36.30
N THR A 153 -5.05 29.31 36.96
CA THR A 153 -5.40 29.24 38.40
C THR A 153 -6.23 27.99 38.73
N GLN A 154 -6.19 27.54 39.99
CA GLN A 154 -6.99 26.43 40.58
C GLN A 154 -8.48 26.78 40.74
N GLN A 155 -9.40 25.83 40.47
CA GLN A 155 -10.47 25.41 41.41
C GLN A 155 -11.33 24.22 40.89
N GLN A 156 -11.36 23.17 41.72
CA GLN A 156 -12.48 22.28 42.10
C GLN A 156 -13.18 21.28 41.13
N GLN A 157 -13.10 20.00 41.57
CA GLN A 157 -14.14 18.95 41.67
C GLN A 157 -14.57 18.11 40.43
N GLN A 158 -14.34 16.79 40.56
CA GLN A 158 -15.01 15.66 39.89
C GLN A 158 -16.45 15.43 40.44
N PRO A 159 -17.29 14.51 39.91
CA PRO A 159 -17.30 13.81 38.61
C PRO A 159 -18.71 13.76 37.94
N SER A 160 -18.81 13.52 36.62
CA SER A 160 -19.87 12.64 36.04
C SER A 160 -19.75 12.46 34.51
N THR A 161 -19.83 11.19 34.13
CA THR A 161 -20.43 10.63 32.90
C THR A 161 -20.34 11.43 31.59
N ALA A 162 -19.38 11.08 30.73
CA ALA A 162 -19.56 11.15 29.27
C ALA A 162 -18.54 10.24 28.58
N ALA A 163 -18.94 8.99 28.34
CA ALA A 163 -18.32 8.17 27.30
C ALA A 163 -18.74 8.75 25.95
N ALA A 164 -17.88 9.55 25.32
CA ALA A 164 -18.11 10.09 24.00
C ALA A 164 -16.80 10.23 23.21
N ALA A 165 -16.92 9.86 21.93
CA ALA A 165 -15.99 10.14 20.82
C ALA A 165 -14.74 9.25 20.65
N ALA A 166 -14.95 7.93 20.52
CA ALA A 166 -14.11 7.11 19.64
C ALA A 166 -14.82 6.93 18.28
N GLY A 167 -15.00 8.04 17.56
CA GLY A 167 -15.71 8.10 16.28
C GLY A 167 -14.79 8.57 15.16
N GLY A 168 -13.68 7.85 14.93
CA GLY A 168 -12.79 8.13 13.82
C GLY A 168 -13.41 7.69 12.50
N ASN A 169 -14.06 8.61 11.78
CA ASN A 169 -14.53 8.39 10.41
C ASN A 169 -13.33 7.97 9.53
N PRO A 170 -13.39 6.93 8.68
CA PRO A 170 -12.24 6.51 7.85
C PRO A 170 -11.81 7.59 6.84
N ALA A 171 -12.75 8.45 6.43
CA ALA A 171 -12.45 9.67 5.67
C ALA A 171 -11.63 10.68 6.48
N ALA A 172 -11.75 10.69 7.81
CA ALA A 172 -10.98 11.55 8.71
C ALA A 172 -9.54 11.04 8.91
N ILE A 173 -9.28 9.74 8.72
CA ILE A 173 -7.91 9.19 8.78
C ILE A 173 -7.13 9.60 7.54
N ALA A 174 -7.79 9.62 6.36
CA ALA A 174 -7.24 10.16 5.13
C ALA A 174 -7.06 11.69 5.20
N SER A 175 -7.96 12.42 5.88
CA SER A 175 -7.83 13.88 6.04
C SER A 175 -6.89 14.29 7.17
N ALA A 176 -6.63 13.44 8.18
CA ALA A 176 -5.67 13.70 9.25
C ALA A 176 -4.22 13.57 8.76
N ALA A 177 -3.96 12.64 7.84
CA ALA A 177 -2.67 12.56 7.13
C ALA A 177 -2.43 13.76 6.19
N ALA A 178 -3.49 14.44 5.75
CA ALA A 178 -3.38 15.70 5.01
C ALA A 178 -3.18 16.92 5.93
N ALA A 179 -3.59 16.83 7.20
CA ALA A 179 -3.46 17.89 8.20
C ALA A 179 -2.04 17.97 8.82
N ALA A 180 -1.32 16.85 8.87
CA ALA A 180 0.14 16.84 9.04
C ALA A 180 0.75 17.06 7.67
N GLY A 181 1.20 18.28 7.35
CA GLY A 181 1.65 18.70 6.01
C GLY A 181 2.30 17.57 5.23
N GLY A 182 1.71 17.24 4.07
CA GLY A 182 1.95 15.99 3.34
C GLY A 182 3.42 15.63 3.09
N PRO A 183 3.72 14.45 2.49
CA PRO A 183 5.04 13.84 2.52
C PRO A 183 6.16 14.83 2.14
N SER A 184 7.30 14.78 2.82
CA SER A 184 8.42 15.67 2.53
C SER A 184 8.92 15.49 1.09
N LYS A 185 9.66 16.46 0.56
CA LYS A 185 10.28 16.34 -0.78
C LYS A 185 11.15 15.08 -0.87
N GLN A 186 11.95 14.82 0.17
CA GLN A 186 12.81 13.64 0.25
C GLN A 186 12.01 12.34 0.27
N GLN A 187 10.89 12.28 1.00
CA GLN A 187 10.00 11.11 1.01
C GLN A 187 9.38 10.86 -0.37
N ARG A 188 8.94 11.92 -1.06
CA ARG A 188 8.43 11.80 -2.43
C ARG A 188 9.51 11.32 -3.40
N GLU A 189 10.72 11.87 -3.31
CA GLU A 189 11.85 11.43 -4.14
C GLU A 189 12.19 9.95 -3.90
N ALA A 190 12.16 9.48 -2.65
CA ALA A 190 12.36 8.07 -2.32
C ALA A 190 11.26 7.18 -2.95
N VAL A 191 10.00 7.57 -2.83
CA VAL A 191 8.86 6.85 -3.45
C VAL A 191 9.01 6.77 -4.97
N VAL A 192 9.30 7.89 -5.63
CA VAL A 192 9.44 7.94 -7.09
C VAL A 192 10.67 7.16 -7.54
N ARG A 193 11.78 7.21 -6.80
CA ARG A 193 12.98 6.42 -7.10
C ARG A 193 12.73 4.91 -6.93
N VAL A 194 11.98 4.49 -5.91
CA VAL A 194 11.55 3.10 -5.75
C VAL A 194 10.63 2.68 -6.91
N ALA A 195 9.69 3.53 -7.32
CA ALA A 195 8.84 3.29 -8.48
C ALA A 195 9.67 3.15 -9.77
N GLY A 196 10.66 4.04 -9.97
CA GLY A 196 11.60 3.98 -11.08
C GLY A 196 12.45 2.71 -11.08
N ALA A 197 12.90 2.25 -9.90
CA ALA A 197 13.63 0.99 -9.76
C ALA A 197 12.78 -0.23 -10.17
N ILE A 198 11.51 -0.24 -9.78
CA ILE A 198 10.56 -1.29 -10.20
C ILE A 198 10.37 -1.28 -11.72
N LEU A 199 10.20 -0.10 -12.32
CA LEU A 199 10.05 0.05 -13.77
C LEU A 199 11.32 -0.36 -14.53
N ALA A 200 12.50 -0.02 -14.01
CA ALA A 200 13.79 -0.40 -14.60
C ALA A 200 13.98 -1.93 -14.58
N LEU A 201 13.67 -2.58 -13.45
CA LEU A 201 13.66 -4.05 -13.36
C LEU A 201 12.68 -4.66 -14.36
N ALA A 202 11.49 -4.06 -14.49
CA ALA A 202 10.47 -4.54 -15.41
C ALA A 202 10.89 -4.39 -16.88
N ALA A 203 11.53 -3.29 -17.25
CA ALA A 203 12.07 -3.05 -18.59
C ALA A 203 13.13 -4.10 -18.98
N LEU A 204 13.91 -4.57 -18.00
CA LEU A 204 14.91 -5.63 -18.19
C LEU A 204 14.36 -7.05 -18.03
N MET A 205 13.04 -7.21 -17.85
CA MET A 205 12.39 -8.51 -17.59
C MET A 205 12.99 -9.26 -16.39
N LEU A 206 13.41 -8.52 -15.36
CA LEU A 206 13.94 -9.06 -14.12
C LEU A 206 12.84 -9.25 -13.08
N GLN A 207 13.04 -10.20 -12.16
CA GLN A 207 12.08 -10.47 -11.09
C GLN A 207 12.02 -9.31 -10.09
N VAL A 208 10.81 -8.86 -9.79
CA VAL A 208 10.51 -7.80 -8.83
C VAL A 208 10.14 -8.43 -7.48
N TYR A 209 10.95 -8.11 -6.46
CA TYR A 209 10.77 -8.49 -5.07
C TYR A 209 11.57 -7.54 -4.17
N PRO A 210 11.34 -7.52 -2.83
CA PRO A 210 11.94 -6.50 -1.96
C PRO A 210 13.44 -6.31 -2.14
N ASP A 211 14.23 -7.38 -2.15
CA ASP A 211 15.70 -7.24 -2.25
C ASP A 211 16.15 -6.76 -3.64
N SER A 212 15.47 -7.18 -4.73
CA SER A 212 15.81 -6.67 -6.06
C SER A 212 15.46 -5.19 -6.22
N ILE A 213 14.36 -4.74 -5.60
CA ILE A 213 13.97 -3.32 -5.56
C ILE A 213 15.02 -2.50 -4.79
N VAL A 214 15.43 -2.97 -3.60
CA VAL A 214 16.45 -2.28 -2.80
C VAL A 214 17.79 -2.26 -3.54
N ALA A 215 18.21 -3.38 -4.15
CA ALA A 215 19.44 -3.43 -4.92
C ALA A 215 19.43 -2.46 -6.12
N ALA A 216 18.31 -2.37 -6.86
CA ALA A 216 18.14 -1.44 -7.95
C ALA A 216 18.11 0.03 -7.48
N TYR A 217 17.45 0.30 -6.34
CA TYR A 217 17.47 1.62 -5.72
C TYR A 217 18.90 2.02 -5.34
N THR A 218 19.64 1.17 -4.62
CA THR A 218 21.03 1.45 -4.21
C THR A 218 21.92 1.65 -5.42
N ALA A 219 21.76 0.83 -6.47
CA ALA A 219 22.49 1.00 -7.73
C ALA A 219 22.23 2.36 -8.38
N SER A 220 20.99 2.88 -8.32
CA SER A 220 20.66 4.19 -8.86
C SER A 220 21.33 5.33 -8.10
N ILE A 221 21.51 5.18 -6.78
CA ILE A 221 22.20 6.15 -5.93
C ILE A 221 23.70 6.12 -6.19
N GLU A 222 24.30 4.93 -6.21
CA GLU A 222 25.74 4.75 -6.46
C GLU A 222 26.15 5.20 -7.88
N ALA A 223 25.28 5.02 -8.87
CA ALA A 223 25.50 5.49 -10.23
C ALA A 223 25.20 7.00 -10.40
N GLY A 224 24.74 7.69 -9.35
CA GLY A 224 24.43 9.13 -9.40
C GLY A 224 23.27 9.48 -10.34
N VAL A 225 22.36 8.54 -10.62
CA VAL A 225 21.28 8.71 -11.59
C VAL A 225 20.19 9.59 -11.01
N ALA A 226 19.77 10.62 -11.76
CA ALA A 226 18.64 11.44 -11.37
C ALA A 226 17.35 10.61 -11.43
N VAL A 227 16.36 10.95 -10.59
CA VAL A 227 15.12 10.16 -10.50
C VAL A 227 14.37 10.09 -11.84
N ALA A 228 14.45 11.15 -12.65
CA ALA A 228 13.84 11.20 -13.98
C ALA A 228 14.52 10.26 -14.99
N ASP A 229 15.81 9.98 -14.82
CA ASP A 229 16.63 9.25 -15.78
C ASP A 229 16.70 7.74 -15.48
N MET A 230 15.91 7.26 -14.52
CA MET A 230 15.92 5.85 -14.11
C MET A 230 15.40 4.88 -15.18
N SER A 231 14.71 5.37 -16.20
CA SER A 231 14.30 4.57 -17.36
C SER A 231 15.31 4.59 -18.50
N GLU A 232 16.36 5.42 -18.42
CA GLU A 232 17.32 5.59 -19.50
C GLU A 232 18.21 4.36 -19.70
N HIS A 233 18.57 4.10 -20.95
CA HIS A 233 19.37 2.93 -21.34
C HIS A 233 20.73 2.86 -20.62
N SER A 234 21.31 4.01 -20.24
CA SER A 234 22.55 4.09 -19.48
C SER A 234 22.42 3.39 -18.12
N PHE A 235 21.37 3.69 -17.36
CA PHE A 235 21.11 3.06 -16.08
C PHE A 235 20.65 1.61 -16.22
N LEU A 236 19.81 1.31 -17.21
CA LEU A 236 19.38 -0.07 -17.49
C LEU A 236 20.58 -0.98 -17.78
N GLY A 237 21.60 -0.48 -18.50
CA GLY A 237 22.85 -1.20 -18.74
C GLY A 237 23.61 -1.53 -17.45
N VAL A 238 23.72 -0.56 -16.53
CA VAL A 238 24.35 -0.76 -15.20
C VAL A 238 23.59 -1.81 -14.40
N LEU A 239 22.27 -1.73 -14.37
CA LEU A 239 21.43 -2.67 -13.63
C LEU A 239 21.53 -4.09 -14.19
N ALA A 240 21.53 -4.23 -15.52
CA ALA A 240 21.71 -5.53 -16.18
C ALA A 240 23.07 -6.16 -15.86
N GLN A 241 24.16 -5.38 -15.90
CA GLN A 241 25.50 -5.88 -15.55
C GLN A 241 25.59 -6.34 -14.09
N ARG A 242 24.98 -5.59 -13.16
CA ARG A 242 24.92 -5.97 -11.75
C ARG A 242 24.16 -7.28 -11.54
N GLU A 243 23.04 -7.46 -12.22
CA GLU A 243 22.25 -8.69 -12.15
C GLU A 243 23.03 -9.90 -12.69
N VAL A 244 23.76 -9.74 -13.79
CA VAL A 244 24.68 -10.79 -14.29
C VAL A 244 25.73 -11.13 -13.24
N GLY A 245 26.34 -10.12 -12.62
CA GLY A 245 27.31 -10.32 -11.54
C GLY A 245 26.74 -11.07 -10.33
N ARG A 246 25.50 -10.74 -9.92
CA ARG A 246 24.80 -11.42 -8.82
C ARG A 246 24.60 -12.90 -9.12
N ARG A 247 24.07 -13.24 -10.29
CA ARG A 247 23.82 -14.65 -10.70
C ARG A 247 25.10 -15.45 -10.82
N ARG A 248 26.20 -14.83 -11.27
CA ARG A 248 27.52 -15.49 -11.33
C ARG A 248 28.02 -15.88 -9.94
N ARG A 249 27.87 -15.01 -8.93
CA ARG A 249 28.26 -15.32 -7.55
C ARG A 249 27.44 -16.48 -6.98
N GLU A 250 26.13 -16.44 -7.17
CA GLU A 250 25.23 -17.52 -6.72
C GLU A 250 25.54 -18.87 -7.37
N ALA A 251 25.97 -18.86 -8.65
CA ALA A 251 26.38 -20.08 -9.34
C ALA A 251 27.69 -20.68 -8.79
N VAL A 252 28.63 -19.83 -8.35
CA VAL A 252 29.89 -20.28 -7.73
C VAL A 252 29.64 -20.84 -6.33
N GLU A 253 28.86 -20.14 -5.51
CA GLU A 253 28.53 -20.57 -4.14
C GLU A 253 27.69 -21.86 -4.10
N GLY A 254 26.91 -22.14 -5.15
CA GLY A 254 26.10 -23.35 -5.25
C GLY A 254 26.85 -24.63 -5.66
N TRP A 255 28.14 -24.55 -6.01
CA TRP A 255 28.96 -25.72 -6.39
C TRP A 255 29.82 -26.26 -5.25
N ASP A 256 30.04 -25.48 -4.18
CA ASP A 256 30.88 -25.84 -3.03
C ASP A 256 30.09 -26.47 -1.86
N GLY A 257 28.84 -26.92 -2.10
CA GLY A 257 27.90 -27.43 -1.07
C GLY A 257 27.39 -28.84 -1.33
#